data_AF-A0AAX3Y8S8-F1
#
_entry.id   AF-A0AAX3Y8S8-F1
#
_cell.length_a   1.000
_cell.length_b   1.000
_cell.length_c   1.000
_cell.angle_alpha   90.00
_cell.angle_beta   90.00
_cell.angle_gamma   90.00
#
_symmetry.space_group_name_H-M   'P 1'
#
loop_
_entity.id
_entity.type
_entity.pdbx_description
1 polymer ?
#
loop_
_entity_poly.entity_id
_entity_poly.type
_entity_poly.pdbx_seq_one_letter_code
_entity_poly.pdbx_strand_id
1 'polypeptide(L)'
;MKVNEAVEVATVLAGHTTTPDVCFFAFTALDNMVESFSGVTSRPTKVGKRPFHVFTGPIGRIASSIGPSIALSRPNLWWPSDAAWCVGSDADLMTTYVGASRSCVEQLVALQSIEAMTVPGDQSILRSADTVND
;
A
#
# COMPACT_ATOMS: atom_id res chain seq x y z
N MET A 1 -0.33 -3.78 8.92
CA MET A 1 -1.50 -4.51 8.39
C MET A 1 -1.17 -6.00 8.25
N LYS A 2 -2.03 -6.92 8.69
CA LYS A 2 -1.90 -8.39 8.53
C LYS A 2 -2.40 -8.84 7.15
N VAL A 3 -2.22 -10.12 6.78
CA VAL A 3 -2.57 -10.61 5.41
C VAL A 3 -4.08 -10.54 5.23
N ASN A 4 -4.84 -11.03 6.21
CA ASN A 4 -6.30 -11.03 6.15
C ASN A 4 -6.85 -9.61 6.04
N GLU A 5 -6.33 -8.68 6.85
CA GLU A 5 -6.68 -7.25 6.78
C GLU A 5 -6.40 -6.67 5.38
N ALA A 6 -5.23 -6.98 4.79
CA ALA A 6 -4.87 -6.51 3.45
C ALA A 6 -5.76 -7.07 2.35
N VAL A 7 -6.20 -8.33 2.49
CA VAL A 7 -7.14 -8.98 1.57
C VAL A 7 -8.53 -8.37 1.65
N GLU A 8 -9.01 -8.04 2.86
CA GLU A 8 -10.29 -7.37 3.03
C GLU A 8 -10.28 -5.95 2.47
N VAL A 9 -9.21 -5.19 2.74
CA VAL A 9 -8.99 -3.88 2.13
C VAL A 9 -8.96 -3.99 0.60
N ALA A 10 -8.19 -4.94 0.05
CA ALA A 10 -8.16 -5.17 -1.40
C ALA A 10 -9.53 -5.52 -1.99
N THR A 11 -10.35 -6.27 -1.27
CA THR A 11 -11.70 -6.64 -1.71
C THR A 11 -12.56 -5.39 -1.91
N VAL A 12 -12.52 -4.44 -0.96
CA VAL A 12 -13.20 -3.15 -1.11
C VAL A 12 -12.60 -2.36 -2.28
N LEU A 13 -11.28 -2.19 -2.29
CA LEU A 13 -10.58 -1.39 -3.31
C LEU A 13 -10.81 -1.89 -4.75
N ALA A 14 -10.94 -3.21 -4.94
CA ALA A 14 -11.25 -3.82 -6.24
C ALA A 14 -12.59 -3.33 -6.80
N GLY A 15 -13.57 -3.06 -5.94
CA GLY A 15 -14.89 -2.53 -6.33
C GLY A 15 -14.88 -1.03 -6.69
N HIS A 16 -13.79 -0.32 -6.40
CA HIS A 16 -13.63 1.13 -6.65
C HIS A 16 -12.54 1.42 -7.70
N THR A 17 -12.21 0.46 -8.57
CA THR A 17 -11.33 0.67 -9.72
C THR A 17 -11.88 -0.01 -10.96
N THR A 18 -11.59 0.56 -12.12
CA THR A 18 -11.85 -0.03 -13.44
C THR A 18 -10.71 -0.96 -13.89
N THR A 19 -9.59 -0.99 -13.16
CA THR A 19 -8.38 -1.75 -13.52
C THR A 19 -7.88 -2.68 -12.40
N PRO A 20 -8.73 -3.54 -11.81
CA PRO A 20 -8.33 -4.42 -10.70
C PRO A 20 -7.27 -5.45 -11.11
N ASP A 21 -7.15 -5.75 -12.40
CA ASP A 21 -6.15 -6.69 -12.95
C ASP A 21 -4.78 -6.03 -13.19
N VAL A 22 -4.69 -4.69 -13.13
CA VAL A 22 -3.49 -3.92 -13.40
C VAL A 22 -3.20 -2.99 -12.23
N CYS A 23 -2.68 -3.57 -11.16
CA CYS A 23 -2.17 -2.85 -9.99
C CYS A 23 -0.64 -2.85 -9.98
N PHE A 24 -0.09 -1.79 -9.39
CA PHE A 24 1.32 -1.63 -9.11
C PHE A 24 1.58 -1.86 -7.63
N PHE A 25 2.69 -2.51 -7.31
CA PHE A 25 3.11 -2.83 -5.96
C PHE A 25 4.58 -2.44 -5.80
N ALA A 26 4.86 -1.41 -5.02
CA ALA A 26 6.19 -0.87 -4.81
C ALA A 26 6.77 -1.30 -3.46
N PHE A 27 8.01 -1.79 -3.50
CA PHE A 27 8.77 -2.21 -2.33
C PHE A 27 10.04 -1.36 -2.26
N THR A 28 10.32 -0.79 -1.09
CA THR A 28 11.54 0.01 -0.94
C THR A 28 12.75 -0.90 -1.16
N ALA A 29 13.69 -0.47 -2.00
CA ALA A 29 14.88 -1.24 -2.36
C ALA A 29 15.95 -1.23 -1.25
N LEU A 30 15.54 -1.14 0.02
CA LEU A 30 16.42 -0.83 1.15
C LEU A 30 17.47 -1.91 1.37
N ASP A 31 17.14 -3.16 1.08
CA ASP A 31 18.08 -4.24 1.21
C ASP A 31 18.08 -5.02 -0.10
N ASN A 32 19.27 -5.41 -0.50
CA ASN A 32 19.71 -6.45 -1.45
C ASN A 32 19.02 -7.83 -1.25
N MET A 33 17.73 -7.80 -0.96
CA MET A 33 16.83 -8.85 -0.48
C MET A 33 15.60 -9.01 -1.38
N VAL A 34 15.51 -8.25 -2.49
CA VAL A 34 14.63 -8.62 -3.60
C VAL A 34 15.28 -9.80 -4.32
N GLU A 35 15.33 -10.95 -3.66
CA GLU A 35 15.49 -12.20 -4.37
C GLU A 35 14.27 -12.33 -5.27
N SER A 36 14.54 -12.50 -6.56
CA SER A 36 13.57 -12.52 -7.65
C SER A 36 12.24 -13.14 -7.21
N PHE A 37 11.16 -12.36 -7.28
CA PHE A 37 9.83 -12.94 -7.44
C PHE A 37 9.93 -13.93 -8.59
N SER A 38 9.73 -15.21 -8.34
CA SER A 38 9.74 -16.19 -9.41
C SER A 38 8.66 -15.81 -10.43
N GLY A 39 9.09 -15.46 -11.65
CA GLY A 39 8.18 -15.14 -12.75
C GLY A 39 7.60 -13.72 -12.79
N VAL A 40 8.11 -12.74 -12.02
CA VAL A 40 7.64 -11.34 -12.10
C VAL A 40 8.78 -10.38 -12.44
N THR A 41 8.58 -9.57 -13.49
CA THR A 41 9.54 -8.52 -13.86
C THR A 41 9.30 -7.30 -12.98
N SER A 42 10.35 -6.83 -12.29
CA SER A 42 10.31 -5.56 -11.56
C SER A 42 10.90 -4.42 -12.39
N ARG A 43 10.42 -3.19 -12.17
CA ARG A 43 11.08 -1.99 -12.69
C ARG A 43 11.59 -1.14 -11.53
N PRO A 44 12.89 -0.78 -11.49
CA PRO A 44 13.37 0.17 -10.51
C PRO A 44 12.77 1.55 -10.79
N THR A 45 12.34 2.23 -9.73
CA THR A 45 11.86 3.62 -9.78
C THR A 45 12.31 4.37 -8.52
N LYS A 46 12.06 5.67 -8.50
CA LYS A 46 12.25 6.51 -7.32
C LYS A 46 10.94 7.21 -6.96
N VAL A 47 10.55 7.14 -5.70
CA VAL A 47 9.50 7.98 -5.12
C VAL A 47 10.19 8.96 -4.19
N GLY A 48 10.28 10.22 -4.61
CA GLY A 48 11.16 11.20 -3.99
C GLY A 48 12.63 10.74 -4.03
N LYS A 49 13.26 10.66 -2.86
CA LYS A 49 14.66 10.21 -2.72
C LYS A 49 14.80 8.70 -2.47
N ARG A 50 13.70 7.97 -2.24
CA ARG A 50 13.74 6.55 -1.90
C ARG A 50 13.67 5.68 -3.17
N PRO A 51 14.59 4.71 -3.34
CA PRO A 51 14.53 3.75 -4.43
C PRO A 51 13.46 2.69 -4.16
N PHE A 52 12.73 2.30 -5.20
CA PHE A 52 11.68 1.29 -5.16
C PHE A 52 11.82 0.28 -6.29
N HIS A 53 11.42 -0.97 -6.05
CA HIS A 53 11.09 -1.93 -7.09
C HIS A 53 9.58 -2.00 -7.24
N VAL A 54 9.08 -1.81 -8.46
CA VAL A 54 7.65 -1.89 -8.77
C VAL A 54 7.36 -3.17 -9.52
N PHE A 55 6.38 -3.90 -9.00
CA PHE A 55 5.80 -5.10 -9.61
C PHE A 55 4.39 -4.76 -10.11
N THR A 56 3.95 -5.46 -11.15
CA THR A 56 2.61 -5.28 -11.71
C THR A 56 1.85 -6.60 -11.67
N GLY A 57 0.57 -6.54 -11.35
CA GLY A 57 -0.32 -7.70 -11.40
C GLY A 57 -1.73 -7.38 -10.87
N PRO A 58 -2.61 -8.38 -10.79
CA PRO A 58 -3.95 -8.19 -10.26
C PRO A 58 -3.90 -7.88 -8.76
N ILE A 59 -4.90 -7.15 -8.28
CA ILE A 59 -5.01 -6.72 -6.88
C ILE A 59 -4.89 -7.88 -5.88
N GLY A 60 -5.36 -9.08 -6.25
CA GLY A 60 -5.25 -10.29 -5.43
C GLY A 60 -3.81 -10.73 -5.13
N ARG A 61 -2.81 -10.21 -5.84
CA ARG A 61 -1.39 -10.43 -5.52
C ARG A 61 -0.99 -9.90 -4.15
N ILE A 62 -1.79 -9.02 -3.52
CA ILE A 62 -1.53 -8.54 -2.16
C ILE A 62 -1.45 -9.67 -1.12
N ALA A 63 -2.10 -10.81 -1.38
CA ALA A 63 -2.06 -11.98 -0.52
C ALA A 63 -0.74 -12.77 -0.64
N SER A 64 0.05 -12.49 -1.68
CA SER A 64 1.31 -13.19 -1.94
C SER A 64 2.44 -12.56 -1.12
N SER A 65 3.25 -13.38 -0.45
CA SER A 65 4.53 -12.94 0.12
C SER A 65 5.63 -13.03 -0.94
N ILE A 66 6.62 -12.17 -0.76
CA ILE A 66 7.69 -11.91 -1.74
C ILE A 66 9.06 -12.30 -1.20
N GLY A 67 9.12 -12.66 0.07
CA GLY A 67 10.32 -13.19 0.67
C GLY A 67 10.04 -13.88 2.01
N PRO A 68 11.07 -14.50 2.59
CA PRO A 68 10.98 -15.19 3.87
C PRO A 68 10.91 -14.23 5.07
N SER A 69 11.22 -12.95 4.87
CA SER A 69 11.16 -11.92 5.92
C SER A 69 9.78 -11.27 6.01
N ILE A 70 9.28 -11.14 7.25
CA ILE A 70 8.05 -10.41 7.60
C ILE A 70 8.13 -8.94 7.13
N ALA A 71 9.34 -8.36 7.10
CA ALA A 71 9.58 -6.98 6.66
C ALA A 71 9.41 -6.78 5.14
N LEU A 72 9.44 -7.85 4.35
CA LEU A 72 9.33 -7.81 2.88
C LEU A 72 8.06 -8.49 2.37
N SER A 73 7.11 -8.81 3.24
CA SER A 73 5.90 -9.54 2.83
C SER A 73 4.87 -8.67 2.12
N ARG A 74 4.93 -7.34 2.22
CA ARG A 74 3.91 -6.42 1.66
C ARG A 74 4.49 -5.17 1.04
N PRO A 75 3.82 -4.62 0.01
CA PRO A 75 4.26 -3.39 -0.63
C PRO A 75 4.16 -2.22 0.33
N ASN A 76 5.10 -1.29 0.20
CA ASN A 76 5.02 0.02 0.83
C ASN A 76 3.94 0.87 0.15
N LEU A 77 3.85 0.79 -1.17
CA LEU A 77 2.85 1.53 -1.96
C LEU A 77 2.16 0.59 -2.93
N TRP A 78 0.85 0.74 -3.10
CA TRP A 78 0.10 0.03 -4.12
C TRP A 78 -1.09 0.83 -4.61
N TRP A 79 -1.34 0.75 -5.92
CA TRP A 79 -2.34 1.55 -6.62
C TRP A 79 -2.74 0.88 -7.95
N PRO A 80 -3.96 1.10 -8.47
CA PRO A 80 -4.39 0.61 -9.77
C PRO A 80 -3.92 1.56 -10.89
N SER A 81 -3.91 1.08 -12.13
CA SER A 81 -3.48 1.87 -13.28
C SER A 81 -4.37 3.07 -13.62
N ASP A 82 -5.62 3.06 -13.19
CA ASP A 82 -6.55 4.19 -13.30
C ASP A 82 -6.44 5.20 -12.15
N ALA A 83 -5.51 5.00 -11.22
CA ALA A 83 -5.25 5.88 -10.08
C ALA A 83 -6.48 6.18 -9.19
N ALA A 84 -7.48 5.29 -9.19
CA ALA A 84 -8.72 5.49 -8.42
C ALA A 84 -8.50 5.49 -6.90
N TRP A 85 -7.42 4.86 -6.44
CA TRP A 85 -6.99 4.84 -5.04
C TRP A 85 -5.48 4.62 -4.94
N CYS A 86 -4.91 4.89 -3.77
CA CYS A 86 -3.53 4.57 -3.44
C CYS A 86 -3.44 4.22 -1.95
N VAL A 87 -2.70 3.17 -1.63
CA VAL A 87 -2.45 2.76 -0.26
C VAL A 87 -0.97 2.91 0.03
N GLY A 88 -0.65 3.53 1.17
CA GLY A 88 0.71 3.77 1.63
C GLY A 88 0.96 3.25 3.03
N SER A 89 2.04 2.49 3.18
CA SER A 89 2.59 2.00 4.43
C SER A 89 4.11 2.12 4.39
N ASP A 90 4.72 2.46 5.52
CA ASP A 90 6.17 2.54 5.63
C ASP A 90 6.60 2.05 7.02
N ALA A 91 7.86 1.65 7.18
CA ALA A 91 8.43 1.28 8.46
C ALA A 91 8.45 2.48 9.43
N ASP A 92 8.55 3.70 8.89
CA ASP A 92 8.50 4.94 9.64
C ASP A 92 7.07 5.38 10.01
N LEU A 93 6.03 4.72 9.47
CA LEU A 93 4.62 5.05 9.72
C LEU A 93 4.00 4.11 10.74
N MET A 94 3.28 4.68 11.70
CA MET A 94 2.51 3.92 12.70
C MET A 94 1.21 3.34 12.14
N THR A 95 0.77 3.81 10.97
CA THR A 95 -0.54 3.48 10.37
C THR A 95 -0.42 3.38 8.85
N THR A 96 -1.30 2.61 8.24
CA THR A 96 -1.46 2.54 6.78
C THR A 96 -2.47 3.60 6.33
N TYR A 97 -2.09 4.41 5.34
CA TYR A 97 -2.94 5.44 4.76
C TYR A 97 -3.58 4.96 3.46
N VAL A 98 -4.82 5.37 3.21
CA VAL A 98 -5.53 5.11 1.97
C VAL A 98 -6.08 6.43 1.43
N GLY A 99 -5.60 6.83 0.25
CA GLY A 99 -6.20 7.91 -0.54
C GLY A 99 -7.17 7.30 -1.54
N ALA A 100 -8.46 7.66 -1.46
CA ALA A 100 -9.49 7.14 -2.35
C ALA A 100 -10.68 8.11 -2.42
N SER A 101 -11.67 7.78 -3.25
CA SER A 101 -12.96 8.49 -3.27
C SER A 101 -13.68 8.39 -1.92
N ARG A 102 -14.58 9.34 -1.63
CA ARG A 102 -15.37 9.35 -0.39
C ARG A 102 -16.14 8.04 -0.19
N SER A 103 -16.79 7.53 -1.23
CA SER A 103 -17.55 6.28 -1.17
C SER A 103 -16.67 5.06 -0.86
N CYS A 104 -15.42 5.05 -1.35
CA CYS A 104 -14.46 4.01 -1.03
C CYS A 104 -14.02 4.10 0.44
N VAL A 105 -13.70 5.31 0.91
CA VAL A 105 -13.28 5.56 2.29
C VAL A 105 -14.38 5.17 3.29
N GLU A 106 -15.64 5.52 3.01
CA GLU A 106 -16.78 5.15 3.85
C GLU A 106 -16.93 3.63 4.00
N GLN A 107 -16.72 2.86 2.91
CA GLN A 107 -16.75 1.40 2.97
C GLN A 107 -15.58 0.82 3.76
N LEU A 108 -14.37 1.38 3.61
CA LEU A 108 -13.20 0.95 4.36
C LEU A 108 -13.37 1.19 5.87
N VAL A 109 -13.87 2.36 6.27
CA VAL A 109 -14.12 2.70 7.68
C VAL A 109 -15.22 1.84 8.30
N ALA A 110 -16.14 1.31 7.49
CA ALA A 110 -17.19 0.41 7.97
C ALA A 110 -16.70 -1.04 8.24
N LEU A 111 -15.51 -1.42 7.76
CA LEU A 111 -14.95 -2.75 7.98
C LEU A 111 -14.65 -2.98 9.47
N GLN A 112 -15.19 -4.06 10.04
CA GLN A 112 -14.94 -4.44 11.44
C GLN A 112 -13.61 -5.17 11.65
N SER A 113 -12.96 -5.60 10.57
CA SER A 113 -11.70 -6.34 10.58
C SER A 113 -10.47 -5.45 10.73
N ILE A 114 -10.63 -4.14 10.53
CA ILE A 114 -9.56 -3.14 10.64
C ILE A 114 -10.02 -2.00 11.54
N GLU A 115 -9.06 -1.39 12.24
CA GLU A 115 -9.27 -0.10 12.87
C GLU A 115 -8.97 0.99 11.83
N ALA A 116 -9.99 1.74 11.44
CA ALA A 116 -9.87 2.77 10.41
C ALA A 116 -10.63 4.04 10.81
N MET A 117 -10.05 5.18 10.46
CA MET A 117 -10.68 6.48 10.65
C MET A 117 -10.38 7.40 9.46
N THR A 118 -11.28 8.33 9.21
CA THR A 118 -11.07 9.36 8.19
C THR A 118 -10.14 10.46 8.69
N VAL A 119 -9.30 10.98 7.81
CA VAL A 119 -8.42 12.11 8.06
C VAL A 119 -8.55 13.17 6.96
N PRO A 120 -8.24 14.45 7.23
CA PRO A 120 -8.12 15.46 6.17
C PRO A 120 -7.11 15.04 5.10
N GLY A 121 -7.41 15.27 3.83
CA GLY A 121 -6.54 14.87 2.71
C GLY A 121 -5.22 15.63 2.64
N ASP A 122 -5.11 16.74 3.38
CA ASP A 122 -3.93 17.59 3.53
C ASP A 122 -3.23 17.43 4.88
N GLN A 123 -3.63 16.44 5.69
CA GLN A 123 -2.96 16.17 6.96
C GLN A 123 -1.51 15.76 6.72
N SER A 124 -0.58 16.55 7.26
CA SER A 124 0.84 16.23 7.24
C SER A 124 1.12 15.00 8.11
N ILE A 125 1.85 14.05 7.56
CA ILE A 125 2.35 12.84 8.24
C ILE A 125 3.84 12.93 8.57
N LEU A 126 4.45 14.10 8.37
CA LEU A 126 5.87 14.32 8.66
C LEU A 126 6.11 14.46 10.15
N ARG A 127 7.34 14.19 10.60
CA ARG A 127 7.76 14.38 12.00
C ARG A 127 7.38 15.76 12.54
N SER A 128 7.51 16.81 11.72
CA SER A 128 7.18 18.19 12.10
C SER A 128 5.68 18.47 12.29
N ALA A 129 4.81 17.48 12.08
CA ALA A 129 3.39 17.57 12.39
C ALA A 129 3.08 17.21 13.85
N ASP A 130 4.03 16.58 14.56
CA ASP A 130 3.91 16.35 16.00
C ASP A 130 4.19 17.66 16.75
N THR A 131 3.14 18.37 17.13
CA THR A 131 3.25 19.62 17.90
C THR A 131 3.31 19.38 19.40
N VAL A 132 3.25 18.13 19.87
CA VAL A 132 3.18 17.79 21.30
C VAL A 132 4.56 17.39 21.83
N ASN A 133 5.34 16.65 21.05
CA ASN A 133 6.66 16.14 21.46
C ASN A 133 7.85 16.82 20.77
N ASP A 134 7.64 17.94 20.08
CA ASP A 134 8.71 18.74 19.47
C ASP A 134 9.45 19.64 20.48
#